data_AF-A0A1L5F5S1-F1
#
_entry.id   AF-A0A1L5F5S1-F1
#
_cell.length_a   1.000
_cell.length_b   1.000
_cell.length_c   1.000
_cell.angle_alpha   90.00
_cell.angle_beta   90.00
_cell.angle_gamma   90.00
#
_symmetry.space_group_name_H-M   'P 1'
#
loop_
_entity.id
_entity.type
_entity.pdbx_description
1 polymer ?
#
loop_
_entity_poly.entity_id
_entity_poly.type
_entity_poly.pdbx_seq_one_letter_code
_entity_poly.pdbx_strand_id
1 'polypeptide(L)' 'MNSQARNNIHSVKESLKSAQQGLKMAADEVENSNIKDRINTQLTQVTTCLKECENIASGLSQHQNH' A
#
# COMPACT_ATOMS: atom_id res chain seq x y z
N MET A 1 9.38 0.51 -22.04
CA MET A 1 9.71 1.30 -20.82
C MET A 1 8.62 1.21 -19.74
N ASN A 2 7.32 1.14 -20.07
CA ASN A 2 6.26 1.01 -19.04
C ASN A 2 6.18 -0.37 -18.35
N SER A 3 6.75 -1.42 -18.93
CA SER A 3 6.74 -2.77 -18.35
C SER A 3 7.51 -2.86 -17.02
N GLN A 4 8.71 -2.28 -16.96
CA GLN A 4 9.52 -2.30 -15.74
C GLN A 4 8.93 -1.40 -14.65
N ALA A 5 8.40 -0.23 -15.01
CA ALA A 5 7.66 0.62 -14.07
C ALA A 5 6.45 -0.11 -13.49
N ARG A 6 5.68 -0.84 -14.34
CA ARG A 6 4.53 -1.63 -13.89
C ARG A 6 4.93 -2.75 -12.95
N ASN A 7 6.00 -3.49 -13.27
CA ASN A 7 6.49 -4.57 -12.41
C ASN A 7 6.93 -4.03 -11.05
N ASN A 8 7.67 -2.92 -11.02
CA ASN A 8 8.08 -2.28 -9.77
C ASN A 8 6.87 -1.81 -8.94
N ILE A 9 5.89 -1.15 -9.56
CA ILE A 9 4.66 -0.72 -8.88
C ILE A 9 3.85 -1.92 -8.36
N HIS A 10 3.81 -3.02 -9.12
CA HIS A 10 3.17 -4.25 -8.66
C HIS A 10 3.85 -4.82 -7.42
N SER A 11 5.19 -4.91 -7.39
CA SER A 11 5.95 -5.36 -6.22
C SER A 11 5.74 -4.46 -5.01
N VAL A 12 5.71 -3.14 -5.20
CA VAL A 12 5.39 -2.18 -4.13
C VAL A 12 3.97 -2.41 -3.60
N LYS A 13 2.98 -2.60 -4.48
CA LYS A 13 1.59 -2.86 -4.09
C LYS A 13 1.45 -4.10 -3.21
N GLU A 14 2.10 -5.21 -3.57
CA GLU A 14 2.02 -6.45 -2.78
C GLU A 14 2.75 -6.31 -1.43
N SER A 15 3.85 -5.56 -1.39
CA SER A 15 4.54 -5.22 -0.13
C SER A 15 3.66 -4.35 0.78
N LEU A 16 2.96 -3.36 0.22
CA LEU A 16 2.05 -2.49 0.95
C LEU A 16 0.83 -3.24 1.48
N LYS A 17 0.25 -4.19 0.73
CA LYS A 17 -0.83 -5.07 1.24
C LYS A 17 -0.37 -5.89 2.43
N SER A 18 0.82 -6.46 2.35
CA SER A 18 1.41 -7.24 3.45
C SER A 18 1.63 -6.37 4.69
N ALA A 19 2.16 -5.15 4.49
CA ALA A 19 2.31 -4.17 5.57
C ALA A 19 0.97 -3.74 6.17
N GLN A 20 -0.05 -3.49 5.34
CA GLN A 20 -1.40 -3.13 5.76
C GLN A 20 -2.01 -4.22 6.65
N GLN A 21 -1.89 -5.49 6.25
CA GLN A 21 -2.36 -6.62 7.04
C GLN A 21 -1.62 -6.73 8.38
N GLY A 22 -0.29 -6.63 8.38
CA GLY A 22 0.52 -6.69 9.59
C GLY A 22 0.20 -5.54 10.57
N LEU A 23 0.03 -4.31 10.07
CA LEU A 23 -0.37 -3.16 10.88
C LEU A 23 -1.77 -3.32 11.45
N LYS A 24 -2.72 -3.86 10.68
CA LYS A 24 -4.08 -4.12 11.17
C LYS A 24 -4.06 -5.13 12.32
N MET A 25 -3.38 -6.25 12.16
CA MET A 25 -3.21 -7.25 13.23
C MET A 25 -2.54 -6.64 14.47
N ALA A 26 -1.48 -5.84 14.28
CA ALA A 26 -0.81 -5.19 15.40
C ALA A 26 -1.72 -4.17 16.14
N ALA A 27 -2.57 -3.45 15.41
CA ALA A 27 -3.55 -2.54 16.01
C ALA A 27 -4.65 -3.28 16.78
N ASP A 28 -5.02 -4.48 16.33
CA ASP A 28 -6.01 -5.33 16.98
C ASP A 28 -5.48 -5.91 18.31
N GLU A 29 -4.20 -6.30 18.36
CA GLU A 29 -3.56 -6.94 19.52
C GLU A 29 -2.95 -5.97 20.55
N VAL A 30 -2.68 -4.71 20.20
CA VAL A 30 -2.03 -3.77 21.13
C VAL A 30 -3.01 -3.19 22.15
N GLU A 31 -2.70 -3.36 23.43
CA GLU A 31 -3.50 -2.82 24.54
C GLU A 31 -3.21 -1.33 24.82
N ASN A 32 -1.99 -0.88 24.54
CA ASN A 32 -1.59 0.52 24.77
C ASN A 32 -2.22 1.45 23.72
N SER A 33 -3.15 2.31 24.15
CA SER A 33 -3.89 3.23 23.27
C SER A 33 -2.97 4.17 22.47
N ASN A 34 -1.92 4.71 23.08
CA ASN A 34 -1.00 5.62 22.41
C ASN A 34 -0.21 4.90 21.30
N ILE A 35 0.16 3.64 21.51
CA ILE A 35 0.81 2.82 20.48
C ILE A 35 -0.21 2.45 19.40
N LYS A 36 -1.45 2.09 19.78
CA LYS A 36 -2.55 1.81 18.84
C LYS A 36 -2.79 2.98 17.88
N ASP A 37 -2.83 4.20 18.39
CA ASP A 37 -3.03 5.41 17.57
C ASP A 37 -1.89 5.63 16.57
N ARG A 38 -0.64 5.36 16.99
CA ARG A 38 0.53 5.41 16.11
C ARG A 38 0.45 4.34 15.02
N ILE A 39 0.06 3.11 15.35
CA ILE A 39 -0.14 2.03 14.37
C ILE A 39 -1.25 2.40 13.38
N ASN A 40 -2.39 2.92 13.86
CA ASN A 40 -3.50 3.36 13.02
C ASN A 40 -3.11 4.51 12.08
N THR A 41 -2.24 5.42 12.54
CA THR A 41 -1.67 6.48 11.69
C THR A 41 -0.85 5.88 10.56
N GLN A 42 0.04 4.93 10.85
CA GLN A 42 0.83 4.24 9.83
C GLN A 42 -0.06 3.42 8.87
N LEU A 43 -1.10 2.77 9.39
CA LEU A 43 -2.08 2.02 8.59
C LEU A 43 -2.80 2.92 7.58
N THR A 44 -3.15 4.15 7.99
CA THR A 44 -3.76 5.16 7.11
C THR A 44 -2.80 5.59 6.00
N GLN A 45 -1.52 5.82 6.34
CA GLN A 45 -0.48 6.18 5.37
C GLN A 45 -0.26 5.06 4.34
N VAL A 46 -0.14 3.80 4.79
CA VAL A 46 0.01 2.63 3.92
C VAL A 46 -1.22 2.46 3.02
N THR A 47 -2.43 2.62 3.56
CA THR A 47 -3.68 2.53 2.79
C THR A 47 -3.76 3.60 1.70
N THR A 48 -3.31 4.83 2.01
CA THR A 48 -3.26 5.94 1.04
C THR A 48 -2.26 5.64 -0.08
N CYS A 49 -1.05 5.22 0.29
CA CYS A 49 0.00 4.87 -0.67
C CYS A 49 -0.42 3.69 -1.57
N LEU A 50 -1.14 2.70 -1.03
CA LEU A 50 -1.67 1.57 -1.79
C LEU A 50 -2.63 2.06 -2.90
N LYS A 51 -3.55 2.96 -2.55
CA LYS A 51 -4.50 3.55 -3.51
C LYS A 51 -3.80 4.36 -4.59
N GLU A 52 -2.75 5.10 -4.25
CA GLU A 52 -1.93 5.81 -5.24
C GLU A 52 -1.20 4.84 -6.18
N CYS A 53 -0.64 3.75 -5.66
CA CYS A 53 -0.03 2.71 -6.48
C CYS A 53 -1.02 2.07 -7.46
N GLU A 54 -2.29 1.87 -7.06
CA GLU A 54 -3.36 1.40 -7.95
C GLU A 54 -3.66 2.39 -9.07
N ASN A 55 -3.74 3.69 -8.75
CA ASN A 55 -3.94 4.74 -9.75
C ASN A 55 -2.76 4.80 -10.74
N ILE A 56 -1.53 4.72 -10.26
CA ILE A 56 -0.32 4.69 -11.10
C ILE A 56 -0.33 3.45 -12.01
N ALA A 57 -0.63 2.27 -11.45
CA ALA A 57 -0.71 1.03 -12.22
C ALA A 57 -1.77 1.09 -13.31
N SER A 58 -2.91 1.73 -13.04
CA SER A 58 -3.98 1.98 -14.01
C SER A 58 -3.47 2.86 -15.17
N GLY A 59 -2.85 4.00 -14.88
CA GLY A 59 -2.27 4.88 -15.91
C GLY A 59 -1.19 4.20 -16.75
N LEU A 60 -0.31 3.40 -16.12
CA LEU A 60 0.71 2.61 -16.82
C LEU A 60 0.13 1.51 -17.74
N SER A 61 -1.12 1.09 -17.50
CA SER A 61 -1.80 0.09 -18.32
C SER A 61 -2.56 0.72 -19.49
N GLN A 62 -3.05 1.95 -19.34
CA GLN A 62 -3.71 2.72 -20.41
C GLN A 62 -2.78 3.02 -21.59
N HIS A 63 -1.49 3.26 -21.34
CA HIS A 63 -0.48 3.53 -22.37
C HIS A 63 0.10 2.26 -23.04
N GLN A 64 -0.56 1.11 -22.91
CA GLN A 64 -0.14 -0.14 -23.55
C GLN A 64 -0.95 -0.48 -24.82
N ASN A 65 -2.07 0.21 -25.05
CA ASN A 65 -2.97 0.01 -26.19
C ASN A 65 -2.80 1.05 -27.32
N HIS A 66 -1.70 1.81 -27.31
CA HIS A 66 -1.35 2.78 -28.36
C HIS A 66 0.00 2.45 -28.97
#